data_AF-A0A0F9H2V3-F1
#
_entry.id   AF-A0A0F9H2V3-F1
#
_cell.length_a   1.000
_cell.length_b   1.000
_cell.length_c   1.000
_cell.angle_alpha   90.00
_cell.angle_beta   90.00
_cell.angle_gamma   90.00
#
_symmetry.space_group_name_H-M   'P 1'
#
loop_
_entity.id
_entity.type
_entity.pdbx_description
1 polymer ?
#
loop_
_entity_poly.entity_id
_entity_poly.type
_entity_poly.pdbx_seq_one_letter_code
_entity_poly.pdbx_strand_id
1 'polypeptide(L)' 'MTTCPNCGEQYVPDITKSPDFTSKRTMWRGGQLIQNVWPEATTIQREQLQTGICSDKCWDEYLGAEE' A
#
# COMPACT_ATOMS: atom_id res chain seq x y z
N MET A 1 -5.42 -3.22 -10.88
CA MET A 1 -3.98 -3.57 -10.92
C MET A 1 -3.20 -2.27 -10.85
N THR A 2 -2.10 -2.26 -10.12
CA THR A 2 -1.22 -1.12 -9.92
C THR A 2 0.16 -1.49 -10.47
N THR A 3 0.81 -0.57 -11.16
CA THR A 3 2.19 -0.77 -11.64
C THR A 3 3.15 -0.18 -10.61
N CYS A 4 4.11 -0.99 -10.15
CA CYS A 4 5.14 -0.54 -9.23
C CYS A 4 6.04 0.50 -9.93
N PRO A 5 6.22 1.71 -9.37
CA PRO A 5 7.07 2.72 -9.97
C PRO A 5 8.57 2.38 -9.88
N ASN A 6 8.96 1.47 -8.97
CA ASN A 6 10.35 1.05 -8.81
C ASN A 6 10.75 -0.05 -9.81
N CYS A 7 10.05 -1.20 -9.79
CA CYS A 7 10.40 -2.34 -10.63
C CYS A 7 9.59 -2.49 -11.92
N GLY A 8 8.52 -1.70 -12.12
CA GLY A 8 7.63 -1.79 -13.27
C GLY A 8 6.68 -2.99 -13.27
N GLU A 9 6.72 -3.85 -12.25
CA GLU A 9 5.82 -5.00 -12.17
C GLU A 9 4.37 -4.60 -11.87
N GLN A 10 3.43 -5.34 -12.45
CA GLN A 10 2.01 -5.18 -12.15
C GLN A 10 1.61 -6.06 -10.98
N TYR A 11 0.95 -5.47 -9.99
CA TYR A 11 0.48 -6.18 -8.80
C TYR A 11 -0.89 -5.68 -8.34
N VAL A 12 -1.48 -6.40 -7.41
CA VAL A 12 -2.75 -6.01 -6.76
C VAL A 12 -2.46 -5.86 -5.27
N PRO A 13 -2.55 -4.63 -4.70
CA PRO A 13 -2.32 -4.44 -3.28
C PRO A 13 -3.25 -5.32 -2.45
N ASP A 14 -2.73 -6.05 -1.47
CA ASP A 14 -3.50 -7.09 -0.78
C ASP A 14 -4.72 -6.53 -0.05
N ILE A 15 -4.59 -5.31 0.48
CA ILE A 15 -5.67 -4.57 1.15
C ILE A 15 -6.89 -4.33 0.25
N THR A 16 -6.73 -4.31 -1.07
CA THR A 16 -7.83 -4.15 -2.03
C THR A 16 -8.71 -5.39 -2.16
N LYS A 17 -8.21 -6.55 -1.71
CA LYS A 17 -8.95 -7.83 -1.72
C LYS A 17 -9.90 -7.97 -0.53
N SER A 18 -9.83 -7.07 0.45
CA SER A 18 -10.71 -7.07 1.62
C SER A 18 -12.16 -6.72 1.22
N PRO A 19 -13.18 -7.42 1.74
CA PRO A 19 -14.59 -7.13 1.41
C PRO A 19 -15.02 -5.71 1.81
N ASP A 20 -14.45 -5.16 2.89
CA ASP A 20 -14.74 -3.82 3.39
C ASP A 20 -13.89 -2.72 2.73
N PHE A 21 -13.08 -3.05 1.72
CA PHE A 21 -12.11 -2.13 1.13
C PHE A 21 -12.76 -0.83 0.66
N THR A 22 -13.92 -0.89 -0.02
CA THR A 22 -14.61 0.30 -0.55
C THR A 22 -15.01 1.25 0.57
N SER A 23 -15.66 0.75 1.62
CA SER A 23 -16.11 1.56 2.77
C SER A 23 -14.92 2.17 3.51
N LYS A 24 -13.89 1.36 3.77
CA LYS A 24 -12.65 1.80 4.42
C LYS A 24 -11.88 2.82 3.59
N ARG A 25 -11.82 2.65 2.26
CA ARG A 25 -11.22 3.62 1.33
C ARG A 25 -11.91 4.97 1.38
N THR A 26 -13.24 5.00 1.51
CA THR A 26 -13.99 6.24 1.69
C THR A 26 -13.60 6.95 2.99
N MET A 27 -13.44 6.22 4.10
CA MET A 27 -12.97 6.80 5.37
C MET A 27 -11.57 7.40 5.25
N TRP A 28 -10.64 6.66 4.63
CA TRP A 28 -9.27 7.14 4.41
C TRP A 28 -9.25 8.40 3.53
N ARG A 29 -10.01 8.42 2.42
CA ARG A 29 -10.15 9.60 1.55
C ARG A 29 -10.91 10.75 2.22
N GLY A 30 -11.70 10.47 3.24
CA GLY A 30 -12.35 11.46 4.12
C GLY A 30 -11.43 12.03 5.21
N GLY A 31 -10.14 11.71 5.20
CA GLY A 31 -9.13 12.27 6.10
C GLY A 31 -8.82 11.43 7.33
N GLN A 32 -9.41 10.24 7.47
CA GLN A 32 -8.97 9.30 8.52
C GLN A 32 -7.57 8.78 8.22
N LEU A 33 -6.77 8.58 9.26
CA LEU A 33 -5.43 8.03 9.12
C LEU A 33 -5.49 6.56 8.67
N ILE A 34 -4.60 6.16 7.75
CA ILE A 34 -4.61 4.83 7.14
C ILE A 34 -4.46 3.70 8.18
N GLN A 35 -3.66 3.92 9.23
CA GLN A 35 -3.47 2.98 10.33
C GLN A 35 -4.72 2.79 11.20
N ASN A 36 -5.62 3.78 11.24
CA ASN A 36 -6.89 3.67 11.96
C ASN A 36 -7.93 2.93 11.10
N VAL A 37 -7.88 3.12 9.78
CA VAL A 37 -8.79 2.48 8.84
C VAL A 37 -8.45 0.99 8.65
N TRP A 38 -7.16 0.67 8.58
CA TRP A 38 -6.65 -0.70 8.49
C TRP A 38 -5.59 -0.96 9.57
N PRO A 39 -6.00 -1.17 10.84
CA PRO A 39 -5.08 -1.42 11.94
C PRO A 39 -4.38 -2.78 11.83
N GLU A 40 -5.07 -3.77 11.27
CA GLU A 40 -4.58 -5.14 11.10
C GLU A 40 -3.69 -5.33 9.86
N ALA A 41 -3.65 -4.33 8.97
CA ALA A 41 -2.76 -4.37 7.81
C ALA A 41 -1.32 -4.12 8.23
N THR A 42 -0.39 -4.84 7.60
CA THR A 42 1.04 -4.60 7.78
C THR A 42 1.44 -3.23 7.23
N THR A 43 2.63 -2.76 7.61
CA THR A 43 3.19 -1.50 7.09
C THR A 43 3.24 -1.51 5.57
N ILE A 44 3.83 -2.56 4.97
CA ILE A 44 3.93 -2.67 3.51
C ILE A 44 2.57 -2.73 2.81
N GLN A 45 1.55 -3.38 3.41
CA GLN A 45 0.21 -3.40 2.82
C GLN A 45 -0.44 -2.02 2.76
N ARG A 46 -0.18 -1.18 3.77
CA ARG A 46 -0.64 0.21 3.79
C ARG A 46 0.16 1.07 2.81
N GLU A 47 1.47 0.88 2.76
CA GLU A 47 2.36 1.60 1.84
C GLU A 47 2.04 1.29 0.38
N GLN A 48 1.83 0.02 0.03
CA GLN A 48 1.38 -0.40 -1.30
C GLN A 48 0.16 0.42 -1.78
N LEU A 49 -0.76 0.76 -0.87
CA LEU A 49 -1.95 1.56 -1.19
C LEU A 49 -1.67 3.07 -1.28
N GLN A 50 -0.70 3.57 -0.51
CA GLN A 50 -0.32 4.99 -0.49
C GLN A 50 0.59 5.38 -1.65
N THR A 51 1.53 4.51 -2.01
CA THR A 51 2.68 4.84 -2.87
C THR A 51 2.68 4.07 -4.17
N GLY A 52 2.02 2.91 -4.20
CA GLY A 52 2.06 2.02 -5.36
C GLY A 52 3.33 1.19 -5.46
N ILE A 53 4.18 1.13 -4.43
CA ILE A 53 5.35 0.24 -4.39
C ILE A 53 4.94 -1.17 -3.94
N CYS A 54 5.45 -2.20 -4.61
CA CYS A 54 4.92 -3.57 -4.49
C CYS A 54 5.46 -4.39 -3.31
N SER A 55 6.67 -4.11 -2.81
CA SER A 55 7.34 -4.93 -1.79
C SER A 55 8.35 -4.11 -0.98
N ASP A 56 8.74 -4.62 0.19
CA ASP A 56 9.79 -4.03 1.04
C ASP A 56 11.10 -3.87 0.26
N LYS A 57 11.50 -4.88 -0.52
CA LYS A 57 12.68 -4.79 -1.39
C LYS A 57 12.62 -3.59 -2.34
N CYS A 58 11.48 -3.39 -3.02
CA CYS A 58 11.31 -2.24 -3.90
C CYS A 58 11.26 -0.91 -3.16
N TRP A 59 10.89 -0.94 -1.87
CA TRP A 59 10.89 0.23 -1.01
C TRP A 59 12.32 0.60 -0.59
N ASP A 60 13.12 -0.38 -0.19
CA ASP A 60 14.53 -0.21 0.19
C ASP A 60 15.35 0.32 -1.00
N GLU A 61 15.17 -0.29 -2.19
CA GLU A 61 15.78 0.17 -3.44
C GLU A 61 15.36 1.60 -3.79
N TYR A 62 14.09 1.95 -3.58
CA TYR A 62 13.57 3.29 -3.89
C TYR A 62 14.12 4.37 -2.96
N LEU A 63 14.28 4.06 -1.67
CA LEU A 63 14.84 4.98 -0.68
C LEU A 63 16.37 5.07 -0.76
N GLY A 64 17.02 4.20 -1.53
CA GLY A 64 18.48 4.12 -1.60
C GLY A 64 19.08 3.66 -0.27
N ALA A 65 18.35 2.86 0.51
CA ALA A 65 18.86 2.23 1.71
C ALA A 65 19.83 1.12 1.28
N GLU A 66 21.11 1.47 1.11
CA GLU A 66 22.18 0.49 1.05
C GLU A 66 22.37 -0.08 2.47
N GLU A 67 22.16 -1.40 2.64
CA GLU A 67 22.50 -2.11 3.89
C GLU A 67 24.01 -2.00 4.22
#